data_AF-A0A7S2R2W0-F1
#
_entry.id   AF-A0A7S2R2W0-F1
#
_cell.length_a   1.000
_cell.length_b   1.000
_cell.length_c   1.000
_cell.angle_alpha   90.00
_cell.angle_beta   90.00
_cell.angle_gamma   90.00
#
_symmetry.space_group_name_H-M   'P 1'
#
loop_
_entity.id
_entity.type
_entity.pdbx_description
1 polymer ?
#
loop_
_entity_poly.entity_id
_entity_poly.type
_entity_poly.pdbx_seq_one_letter_code
_entity_poly.pdbx_strand_id
1 'polypeptide(L)'
;LAVIDDASSQQQSPKESWSEMNLDDVEEDFLSETNPLQDITDNVLSDIMKNQVRPESFWEHVQAFTSAIDWTEPLIVGLLGFHIFVFGSTVWVIRCKNSIIQLIFMSTLTIVCRCGSRINAYGSQHWEEWGITQNYFDAQGFFIAVMLCVPLLLNSLLLLVCMLREAAYLLFQVTSMKMKHKAKQLTKQQKQPSSSSSSTHKTKKSASKSKTRGKQD
;
A
#
# COMPACT_ATOMS: atom_id res chain seq x y z
N LEU A 1 48.70 6.37 90.14
CA LEU A 1 49.07 7.79 90.31
C LEU A 1 48.84 8.45 88.97
N ALA A 2 47.87 9.32 88.71
CA ALA A 2 46.95 10.08 89.56
C ALA A 2 45.84 10.69 88.65
N VAL A 3 44.60 10.80 89.17
CA VAL A 3 43.68 11.98 89.06
C VAL A 3 43.06 12.23 87.66
N ILE A 4 41.77 11.96 87.38
CA ILE A 4 40.49 12.52 87.92
C ILE A 4 40.38 14.05 87.82
N ASP A 5 39.56 14.56 86.90
CA ASP A 5 38.51 15.59 87.10
C ASP A 5 38.03 16.06 85.71
N ASP A 6 36.77 15.85 85.33
CA ASP A 6 35.55 16.51 85.82
C ASP A 6 35.47 17.99 85.42
N ALA A 7 34.55 18.29 84.51
CA ALA A 7 33.60 19.39 84.66
C ALA A 7 32.60 19.35 83.52
N SER A 8 31.47 18.74 83.85
CA SER A 8 30.16 18.92 83.22
C SER A 8 29.84 20.37 82.83
N SER A 9 29.26 20.53 81.63
CA SER A 9 28.37 21.64 81.29
C SER A 9 27.33 21.12 80.30
N GLN A 10 26.33 20.42 80.85
CA GLN A 10 25.05 20.21 80.18
C GLN A 10 24.40 21.58 79.97
N GLN A 11 24.06 21.94 78.74
CA GLN A 11 22.76 22.57 78.45
C GLN A 11 22.45 22.63 76.94
N GLN A 12 21.35 21.97 76.58
CA GLN A 12 20.44 22.27 75.47
C GLN A 12 20.82 21.94 74.01
N SER A 13 20.27 20.81 73.55
CA SER A 13 19.82 20.65 72.16
C SER A 13 18.62 21.56 71.91
N PRO A 14 18.61 22.26 70.76
CA PRO A 14 17.51 22.03 69.83
C PRO A 14 18.04 21.73 68.42
N LYS A 15 17.71 20.53 67.96
CA LYS A 15 17.18 20.14 66.64
C LYS A 15 17.34 21.15 65.49
N GLU A 16 17.73 20.55 64.36
CA GLU A 16 17.48 20.97 62.97
C GLU A 16 18.60 21.74 62.26
N SER A 17 19.40 20.99 61.49
CA SER A 17 19.82 21.35 60.14
C SER A 17 20.51 20.14 59.51
N TRP A 18 19.74 19.10 59.19
CA TRP A 18 20.13 18.09 58.20
C TRP A 18 19.13 18.22 57.06
N SER A 19 19.24 19.32 56.33
CA SER A 19 18.51 19.55 55.11
C SER A 19 19.51 19.96 54.04
N GLU A 20 19.66 19.06 53.08
CA GLU A 20 20.26 19.24 51.75
C GLU A 20 21.79 19.07 51.67
N MET A 21 22.22 17.82 51.79
CA MET A 21 23.38 17.34 51.05
C MET A 21 22.84 16.82 49.71
N ASN A 22 22.79 17.69 48.69
CA ASN A 22 22.36 17.32 47.35
C ASN A 22 23.34 16.32 46.76
N LEU A 23 22.83 15.16 46.36
CA LEU A 23 23.58 14.11 45.68
C LEU A 23 23.81 14.44 44.19
N ASP A 24 23.42 15.63 43.75
CA ASP A 24 23.62 16.12 42.39
C ASP A 24 24.98 16.84 42.25
N ASP A 25 25.54 17.38 43.35
CA ASP A 25 26.77 18.17 43.32
C ASP A 25 28.05 17.32 43.15
N VAL A 26 27.96 15.99 43.36
CA VAL A 26 29.11 15.07 43.26
C VAL A 26 29.16 14.35 41.91
N GLU A 27 28.08 14.39 41.13
CA GLU A 27 27.99 13.69 39.83
C GLU A 27 28.34 14.60 38.63
N GLU A 28 28.29 15.93 38.79
CA GLU A 28 28.67 16.86 37.71
C GLU A 28 30.20 16.99 37.50
N ASP A 29 31.01 16.79 38.53
CA ASP A 29 32.48 16.88 38.42
C ASP A 29 33.12 15.65 37.75
N PHE A 30 32.38 14.54 37.60
CA PHE A 30 32.90 13.31 36.97
C PHE A 30 32.56 13.20 35.47
N LEU A 31 31.69 14.06 34.92
CA LEU A 31 31.27 14.01 33.52
C LEU A 31 31.84 15.15 32.65
N SER A 32 32.63 16.07 33.22
CA SER A 32 33.14 17.26 32.54
C SER A 32 34.58 17.15 32.01
N GLU A 33 35.13 15.94 31.87
CA GLU A 33 36.38 15.74 31.13
C GLU A 33 36.08 15.86 29.61
N THR A 34 36.14 17.09 29.11
CA THR A 34 36.03 17.41 27.69
C THR A 34 37.17 16.73 26.93
N ASN A 35 36.89 15.54 26.41
CA ASN A 35 37.84 14.73 25.66
C ASN A 35 38.28 15.48 24.39
N PRO A 36 39.56 15.89 24.24
CA PRO A 36 40.03 16.60 23.05
C PRO A 36 39.89 15.77 21.76
N LEU A 37 39.72 14.45 21.89
CA LEU A 37 39.45 13.55 20.78
C LEU A 37 38.01 13.62 20.25
N GLN A 38 37.05 14.06 21.07
CA GLN A 38 35.65 14.16 20.65
C GLN A 38 35.45 15.32 19.68
N ASP A 39 36.09 16.47 19.94
CA ASP A 39 36.11 17.60 19.01
C ASP A 39 36.77 17.23 17.66
N ILE A 40 37.88 16.47 17.68
CA ILE A 40 38.51 15.96 16.46
C ILE A 40 37.58 14.99 15.72
N THR A 41 36.88 14.13 16.46
CA THR A 41 35.95 13.15 15.87
C THR A 41 34.73 13.84 15.26
N ASP A 42 34.18 14.87 15.91
CA ASP A 42 33.04 15.64 15.41
C ASP A 42 33.42 16.48 14.19
N ASN A 43 34.62 17.07 14.18
CA ASN A 43 35.14 17.81 13.05
C ASN A 43 35.42 16.88 11.86
N VAL A 44 36.02 15.70 12.06
CA VAL A 44 36.27 14.72 10.99
C VAL A 44 34.96 14.10 10.50
N LEU A 45 34.05 13.73 11.39
CA LEU A 45 32.74 13.17 11.03
C LEU A 45 31.89 14.19 10.27
N SER A 46 31.89 15.44 10.69
CA SER A 46 31.19 16.51 9.98
C SER A 46 31.83 16.81 8.63
N ASP A 47 33.15 16.77 8.49
CA ASP A 47 33.84 16.96 7.21
C ASP A 47 33.67 15.75 6.28
N ILE A 48 33.59 14.53 6.80
CA ILE A 48 33.22 13.32 6.05
C ILE A 48 31.74 13.36 5.65
N MET A 49 30.82 13.81 6.51
CA MET A 49 29.40 13.97 6.16
C MET A 49 29.19 15.10 5.14
N LYS A 50 30.03 16.14 5.19
CA LYS A 50 30.00 17.27 4.26
C LYS A 50 30.65 16.94 2.91
N ASN A 51 31.71 16.14 2.91
CA ASN A 51 32.41 15.66 1.71
C ASN A 51 31.93 14.29 1.22
N GLN A 52 30.99 13.64 1.90
CA GLN A 52 30.21 12.54 1.34
C GLN A 52 29.43 13.13 0.18
N VAL A 53 29.99 12.93 -1.01
CA VAL A 53 29.43 13.18 -2.33
C VAL A 53 27.92 13.16 -2.23
N ARG A 54 27.30 14.34 -2.35
CA ARG A 54 25.85 14.50 -2.43
C ARG A 54 25.34 13.35 -3.30
N PRO A 55 24.41 12.51 -2.81
CA PRO A 55 23.73 11.61 -3.74
C PRO A 55 23.17 12.53 -4.82
N GLU A 56 23.63 12.35 -6.05
CA GLU A 56 23.00 12.92 -7.24
C GLU A 56 21.51 12.68 -7.04
N SER A 57 20.79 13.75 -6.70
CA SER A 57 19.42 13.55 -6.25
C SER A 57 18.67 12.99 -7.45
N PHE A 58 17.77 12.02 -7.24
CA PHE A 58 16.97 11.46 -8.34
C PHE A 58 16.38 12.56 -9.24
N TRP A 59 16.03 13.69 -8.64
CA TRP A 59 15.57 14.88 -9.33
C TRP A 59 16.60 15.53 -10.26
N GLU A 60 17.88 15.59 -9.89
CA GLU A 60 18.97 16.09 -10.73
C GLU A 60 19.18 15.19 -11.95
N HIS A 61 19.12 13.86 -11.76
CA HIS A 61 19.16 12.90 -12.88
C HIS A 61 17.96 13.04 -13.82
N VAL A 62 16.75 13.19 -13.26
CA VAL A 62 15.54 13.44 -14.07
C VAL A 62 15.66 14.77 -14.80
N GLN A 63 16.12 15.82 -14.13
CA GLN A 63 16.28 17.14 -14.73
C GLN A 63 17.30 17.09 -15.88
N ALA A 64 18.48 16.50 -15.66
CA ALA A 64 19.49 16.31 -16.69
C ALA A 64 18.94 15.53 -17.88
N PHE A 65 18.24 14.42 -17.62
CA PHE A 65 17.58 13.62 -18.65
C PHE A 65 16.53 14.42 -19.43
N THR A 66 15.64 15.15 -18.76
CA THR A 66 14.62 15.98 -19.42
C THR A 66 15.19 17.14 -20.21
N SER A 67 16.33 17.70 -19.79
CA SER A 67 17.02 18.78 -20.48
C SER A 67 17.81 18.31 -21.70
N ALA A 68 18.25 17.06 -21.69
CA ALA A 68 18.96 16.44 -22.80
C ALA A 68 18.02 15.96 -23.93
N ILE A 69 16.70 15.98 -23.69
CA ILE A 69 15.70 15.50 -24.65
C ILE A 69 15.07 16.67 -25.38
N ASP A 70 15.12 16.62 -26.70
CA ASP A 70 14.42 17.57 -27.56
C ASP A 70 12.93 17.22 -27.64
N TRP A 71 12.09 17.98 -26.92
CA TRP A 71 10.64 17.77 -26.82
C TRP A 71 9.88 18.02 -28.13
N THR A 72 10.53 18.60 -29.13
CA THR A 72 9.97 18.85 -30.47
C THR A 72 10.12 17.67 -31.42
N GLU A 73 10.87 16.64 -31.04
CA GLU A 73 11.10 15.48 -31.90
C GLU A 73 9.80 14.69 -32.14
N PRO A 74 9.54 14.24 -33.40
CA PRO A 74 8.30 13.53 -33.75
C PRO A 74 8.02 12.30 -32.87
N LEU A 75 9.09 11.59 -32.47
CA LEU A 75 9.01 10.45 -31.55
C LEU A 75 8.41 10.84 -30.20
N ILE A 76 8.90 11.93 -29.61
CA ILE A 76 8.51 12.40 -28.27
C ILE A 76 7.09 12.96 -28.30
N VAL A 77 6.74 13.70 -29.35
CA VAL A 77 5.38 14.21 -29.56
C VAL A 77 4.39 13.05 -29.73
N GLY A 78 4.75 12.03 -30.52
CA GLY A 78 3.95 10.82 -30.68
C GLY A 78 3.76 10.07 -29.36
N LEU A 79 4.82 9.95 -28.56
CA LEU A 79 4.78 9.31 -27.25
C LEU A 79 3.90 10.08 -26.25
N LEU A 80 3.98 11.41 -26.25
CA LEU A 80 3.13 12.27 -25.45
C LEU A 80 1.64 12.12 -25.84
N GLY A 81 1.35 12.12 -27.15
CA GLY A 81 0.00 11.87 -27.66
C GLY A 81 -0.54 10.50 -27.23
N PHE A 82 0.30 9.47 -27.29
CA PHE A 82 -0.03 8.14 -26.77
C PHE A 82 -0.35 8.16 -25.28
N HIS A 83 0.42 8.88 -24.45
CA HIS A 83 0.13 9.00 -23.02
C HIS A 83 -1.19 9.70 -22.73
N ILE A 84 -1.50 10.79 -23.46
CA ILE A 84 -2.78 11.48 -23.34
C ILE A 84 -3.94 10.54 -23.69
N PHE A 85 -3.79 9.78 -24.78
CA PHE A 85 -4.79 8.80 -25.21
C PHE A 85 -5.00 7.68 -24.17
N VAL A 86 -3.93 7.11 -23.63
CA VAL A 86 -3.99 6.07 -22.59
C VAL A 86 -4.59 6.61 -21.30
N PHE A 87 -4.23 7.82 -20.90
CA PHE A 87 -4.82 8.48 -19.73
C PHE A 87 -6.31 8.77 -19.92
N GLY A 88 -6.70 9.30 -21.07
CA GLY A 88 -8.11 9.50 -21.42
C GLY A 88 -8.91 8.18 -21.39
N SER A 89 -8.33 7.13 -21.96
CA SER A 89 -8.92 5.78 -21.96
C SER A 89 -9.01 5.20 -20.55
N THR A 90 -8.00 5.41 -19.70
CA THR A 90 -8.00 5.05 -18.27
C THR A 90 -9.18 5.69 -17.54
N VAL A 91 -9.35 7.01 -17.70
CA VAL A 91 -10.48 7.74 -17.09
C VAL A 91 -11.82 7.23 -17.60
N TRP A 92 -11.94 6.96 -18.90
CA TRP A 92 -13.15 6.41 -19.50
C TRP A 92 -13.50 5.03 -18.95
N VAL A 93 -12.52 4.12 -18.87
CA VAL A 93 -12.69 2.76 -18.34
C VAL A 93 -13.10 2.76 -16.86
N ILE A 94 -12.52 3.66 -16.05
CA ILE A 94 -12.94 3.85 -14.66
C ILE A 94 -14.41 4.31 -14.60
N ARG A 95 -14.84 5.20 -15.51
CA ARG A 95 -16.24 5.67 -15.57
C ARG A 95 -17.24 4.62 -16.01
N CYS A 96 -16.83 3.64 -16.82
CA CYS A 96 -17.71 2.55 -17.24
C CYS A 96 -18.15 1.63 -16.08
N LYS A 97 -17.46 1.65 -14.93
CA LYS A 97 -17.76 0.81 -13.74
C LYS A 97 -17.95 -0.68 -14.07
N ASN A 98 -17.21 -1.18 -15.06
CA ASN A 98 -17.24 -2.58 -15.47
C ASN A 98 -15.88 -3.22 -15.17
N SER A 99 -15.85 -4.06 -14.14
CA SER A 99 -14.63 -4.68 -13.64
C SER A 99 -13.94 -5.60 -14.67
N ILE A 100 -14.70 -6.17 -15.63
CA ILE A 100 -14.11 -6.98 -16.71
C ILE A 100 -13.32 -6.09 -17.67
N ILE A 101 -13.89 -4.95 -18.07
CA ILE A 101 -13.21 -4.00 -18.97
C ILE A 101 -11.98 -3.41 -18.28
N GLN A 102 -12.09 -3.09 -16.98
CA GLN A 102 -10.96 -2.62 -16.18
C GLN A 102 -9.83 -3.65 -16.14
N LEU A 103 -10.13 -4.94 -15.96
CA LEU A 103 -9.13 -6.02 -15.96
C LEU A 103 -8.50 -6.21 -17.34
N ILE A 104 -9.30 -6.23 -18.41
CA ILE A 104 -8.81 -6.32 -19.80
C ILE A 104 -7.88 -5.15 -20.10
N PHE A 105 -8.27 -3.93 -19.76
CA PHE A 105 -7.45 -2.75 -20.00
C PHE A 105 -6.13 -2.81 -19.21
N MET A 106 -6.16 -3.20 -17.93
CA MET A 106 -4.96 -3.37 -17.11
C MET A 106 -4.00 -4.43 -17.70
N SER A 107 -4.53 -5.56 -18.18
CA SER A 107 -3.71 -6.58 -18.83
C SER A 107 -3.12 -6.07 -20.14
N THR A 108 -3.87 -5.34 -20.95
CA THR A 108 -3.38 -4.68 -22.17
C THR A 108 -2.23 -3.72 -21.85
N LEU A 109 -2.34 -2.86 -20.84
CA LEU A 109 -1.25 -1.95 -20.44
C LEU A 109 0.03 -2.72 -20.09
N THR A 110 -0.10 -3.83 -19.35
CA THR A 110 1.04 -4.66 -18.95
C THR A 110 1.70 -5.34 -20.15
N ILE A 111 0.91 -5.80 -21.12
CA ILE A 111 1.41 -6.37 -22.37
C ILE A 111 2.19 -5.31 -23.16
N VAL A 112 1.66 -4.10 -23.27
CA VAL A 112 2.33 -2.98 -23.94
C VAL A 112 3.67 -2.67 -23.28
N CYS A 113 3.74 -2.65 -21.93
CA CYS A 113 5.01 -2.50 -21.22
C CYS A 113 6.02 -3.60 -21.57
N ARG A 114 5.58 -4.87 -21.67
CA ARG A 114 6.48 -5.97 -22.08
C ARG A 114 6.96 -5.86 -23.53
N CYS A 115 6.16 -5.25 -24.40
CA CYS A 115 6.51 -5.03 -25.79
C CYS A 115 7.52 -3.89 -26.01
N GLY A 116 7.84 -3.10 -24.97
CA GLY A 116 8.76 -1.95 -25.09
C GLY A 116 10.10 -2.28 -25.74
N SER A 117 10.70 -3.44 -25.42
CA SER A 117 11.97 -3.87 -26.03
C SER A 117 11.83 -4.19 -27.52
N ARG A 118 10.68 -4.69 -27.97
CA ARG A 118 10.38 -4.99 -29.37
C ARG A 118 10.13 -3.71 -30.16
N ILE A 119 9.40 -2.78 -29.56
CA ILE A 119 9.17 -1.44 -30.11
C ILE A 119 10.51 -0.72 -30.30
N ASN A 120 11.40 -0.81 -29.31
CA ASN A 120 12.73 -0.24 -29.39
C ASN A 120 13.58 -0.85 -30.51
N ALA A 121 13.62 -2.18 -30.62
CA ALA A 121 14.40 -2.87 -31.66
C ALA A 121 13.90 -2.53 -33.07
N TYR A 122 12.59 -2.33 -33.23
CA TYR A 122 11.98 -1.95 -34.50
C TYR A 122 12.26 -0.47 -34.84
N GLY A 123 12.15 0.41 -33.85
CA GLY A 123 12.48 1.83 -34.00
C GLY A 123 13.96 2.07 -34.32
N SER A 124 14.87 1.32 -33.71
CA SER A 124 16.30 1.38 -34.02
C SER A 124 16.65 0.98 -35.46
N GLN A 125 15.75 0.29 -36.19
CA GLN A 125 15.96 -0.10 -37.57
C GLN A 125 15.35 0.88 -38.58
N HIS A 126 14.31 1.63 -38.19
CA HIS A 126 13.53 2.49 -39.09
C HIS A 126 13.54 3.98 -38.68
N TRP A 127 14.42 4.38 -37.75
CA TRP A 127 14.46 5.76 -37.25
C TRP A 127 14.76 6.79 -38.35
N GLU A 128 15.63 6.44 -39.32
CA GLU A 128 15.92 7.29 -40.48
C GLU A 128 14.70 7.46 -41.40
N GLU A 129 13.93 6.38 -41.61
CA GLU A 129 12.74 6.40 -42.46
C GLU A 129 11.58 7.20 -41.84
N TRP A 130 11.58 7.36 -40.52
CA TRP A 130 10.58 8.14 -39.78
C TRP A 130 10.95 9.61 -39.62
N GLY A 131 12.05 10.05 -40.22
CA GLY A 131 12.51 11.43 -40.15
C GLY A 131 12.88 11.87 -38.73
N ILE A 132 13.32 10.93 -37.90
CA ILE A 132 13.80 11.21 -36.54
C ILE A 132 15.25 11.70 -36.65
N THR A 133 15.55 12.85 -36.05
CA THR A 133 16.86 13.49 -36.19
C THR A 133 17.94 12.80 -35.33
N GLN A 134 17.53 12.22 -34.20
CA GLN A 134 18.44 11.58 -33.24
C GLN A 134 18.02 10.14 -32.91
N ASN A 135 18.98 9.23 -32.90
CA ASN A 135 18.72 7.84 -32.51
C ASN A 135 18.61 7.71 -30.97
N TYR A 136 17.39 7.83 -30.45
CA TYR A 136 17.07 7.62 -29.04
C TYR A 136 17.00 6.13 -28.62
N PHE A 137 17.14 5.21 -29.58
CA PHE A 137 17.02 3.78 -29.32
C PHE A 137 18.38 3.20 -28.88
N ASP A 138 18.36 2.51 -27.76
CA ASP A 138 19.55 1.86 -27.18
C ASP A 138 19.46 0.34 -27.38
N ALA A 139 20.59 -0.37 -27.35
CA ALA A 139 20.65 -1.83 -27.50
C ALA A 139 19.80 -2.56 -26.45
N GLN A 140 19.70 -2.01 -25.24
CA GLN A 140 18.87 -2.54 -24.15
C GLN A 140 17.42 -2.02 -24.19
N GLY A 141 17.17 -0.93 -24.92
CA GLY A 141 15.86 -0.27 -25.00
C GLY A 141 15.40 0.43 -23.72
N PHE A 142 16.35 0.88 -22.90
CA PHE A 142 16.05 1.53 -21.62
C PHE A 142 15.26 2.83 -21.80
N PHE A 143 15.60 3.66 -22.80
CA PHE A 143 14.92 4.92 -23.06
C PHE A 143 13.40 4.73 -23.27
N ILE A 144 13.03 3.89 -24.25
CA ILE A 144 11.63 3.57 -24.53
C ILE A 144 11.00 2.86 -23.34
N ALA A 145 11.70 1.95 -22.68
CA ALA A 145 11.17 1.24 -21.53
C ALA A 145 10.81 2.20 -20.39
N VAL A 146 11.67 3.15 -20.02
CA VAL A 146 11.40 4.11 -18.94
C VAL A 146 10.27 5.06 -19.33
N MET A 147 10.38 5.69 -20.51
CA MET A 147 9.39 6.67 -20.96
C MET A 147 8.00 6.04 -21.15
N LEU A 148 7.94 4.81 -21.64
CA LEU A 148 6.69 4.08 -21.81
C LEU A 148 6.16 3.54 -20.47
N CYS A 149 7.01 2.87 -19.67
CA CYS A 149 6.54 2.13 -18.50
C CYS A 149 6.16 3.04 -17.34
N VAL A 150 6.90 4.11 -17.04
CA VAL A 150 6.62 4.97 -15.86
C VAL A 150 5.18 5.50 -15.84
N PRO A 151 4.69 6.20 -16.89
CA PRO A 151 3.31 6.67 -16.94
C PRO A 151 2.29 5.54 -17.07
N LEU A 152 2.60 4.44 -17.78
CA LEU A 152 1.69 3.29 -17.88
C LEU A 152 1.52 2.58 -16.53
N LEU A 153 2.59 2.46 -15.75
CA LEU A 153 2.58 1.86 -14.43
C LEU A 153 1.77 2.72 -13.45
N LEU A 154 1.89 4.05 -13.55
CA LEU A 154 1.06 4.97 -12.78
C LEU A 154 -0.43 4.81 -13.12
N ASN A 155 -0.79 4.74 -14.41
CA ASN A 155 -2.17 4.47 -14.83
C ASN A 155 -2.69 3.12 -14.33
N SER A 156 -1.87 2.08 -14.44
CA SER A 156 -2.15 0.74 -13.90
C SER A 156 -2.40 0.78 -12.39
N LEU A 157 -1.57 1.51 -11.65
CA LEU A 157 -1.72 1.65 -10.20
C LEU A 157 -3.04 2.35 -9.83
N LEU A 158 -3.43 3.39 -10.58
CA LEU A 158 -4.72 4.06 -10.39
C LEU A 158 -5.89 3.10 -10.63
N LEU A 159 -5.86 2.34 -11.73
CA LEU A 159 -6.88 1.31 -12.00
C LEU A 159 -6.95 0.27 -10.88
N LEU A 160 -5.79 -0.21 -10.42
CA LEU A 160 -5.71 -1.21 -9.37
C LEU A 160 -6.36 -0.72 -8.07
N VAL A 161 -6.09 0.54 -7.67
CA VAL A 161 -6.71 1.14 -6.48
C VAL A 161 -8.22 1.28 -6.64
N CYS A 162 -8.70 1.69 -7.82
CA CYS A 162 -10.14 1.76 -8.10
C CYS A 162 -10.81 0.39 -8.02
N MET A 163 -10.25 -0.62 -8.69
CA MET A 163 -10.73 -2.00 -8.68
C MET A 163 -10.73 -2.60 -7.27
N LEU A 164 -9.68 -2.35 -6.49
CA LEU A 164 -9.57 -2.86 -5.13
C LEU A 164 -10.66 -2.27 -4.22
N ARG A 165 -10.99 -0.98 -4.39
CA ARG A 165 -12.10 -0.34 -3.67
C ARG A 165 -13.45 -0.95 -4.05
N GLU A 166 -13.69 -1.19 -5.34
CA GLU A 166 -14.91 -1.85 -5.82
C GLU A 166 -15.03 -3.28 -5.28
N ALA A 167 -13.94 -4.06 -5.35
CA ALA A 167 -13.88 -5.42 -4.82
C ALA A 167 -14.11 -5.47 -3.31
N ALA A 168 -13.51 -4.55 -2.55
CA ALA A 168 -13.71 -4.44 -1.11
C ALA A 168 -15.19 -4.17 -0.78
N TYR A 169 -15.83 -3.21 -1.46
CA TYR A 169 -17.24 -2.89 -1.27
C TYR A 169 -18.14 -4.10 -1.56
N LEU A 170 -17.90 -4.82 -2.66
CA LEU A 170 -18.61 -6.05 -3.01
C LEU A 170 -18.41 -7.14 -1.94
N LEU A 171 -17.19 -7.31 -1.43
CA LEU A 171 -16.90 -8.29 -0.40
C LEU A 171 -17.64 -7.98 0.92
N PHE A 172 -17.65 -6.72 1.35
CA PHE A 172 -18.43 -6.29 2.52
C PHE A 172 -19.93 -6.50 2.31
N GLN A 173 -20.44 -6.21 1.12
CA GLN A 173 -21.86 -6.41 0.78
C GLN A 173 -22.23 -7.90 0.79
N VAL A 174 -21.42 -8.76 0.17
CA VAL A 174 -21.63 -10.22 0.15
C VAL A 174 -21.56 -10.80 1.55
N THR A 175 -20.62 -10.36 2.37
CA THR A 175 -20.51 -10.80 3.77
C THR A 175 -21.76 -10.43 4.57
N SER A 176 -22.25 -9.20 4.39
CA SER A 176 -23.50 -8.73 5.01
C SER A 176 -24.73 -9.52 4.55
N MET A 177 -24.81 -9.85 3.25
CA MET A 177 -25.91 -10.65 2.70
C MET A 177 -25.88 -12.09 3.20
N LYS A 178 -24.70 -12.72 3.31
CA LYS A 178 -24.54 -14.07 3.85
C LYS A 178 -25.05 -14.16 5.30
N MET A 179 -24.78 -13.15 6.13
CA MET A 179 -25.28 -13.10 7.52
C MET A 179 -26.80 -12.97 7.59
N LYS A 180 -27.39 -12.09 6.77
CA LYS A 180 -28.86 -11.93 6.69
C LYS A 180 -29.56 -13.19 6.19
N HIS A 181 -28.96 -13.91 5.24
CA HIS A 181 -29.53 -15.16 4.72
C HIS A 181 -29.48 -16.28 5.77
N LYS A 182 -28.36 -16.42 6.50
CA LYS A 182 -28.24 -17.37 7.62
C LYS A 182 -29.27 -17.10 8.72
N ALA A 183 -29.45 -15.83 9.12
CA ALA A 183 -30.46 -15.46 10.12
C ALA A 183 -31.89 -15.83 9.68
N LYS A 184 -32.25 -15.57 8.42
CA LYS A 184 -33.56 -15.94 7.87
C LYS A 184 -33.78 -17.45 7.80
N GLN A 185 -32.75 -18.24 7.49
CA GLN A 185 -32.84 -19.71 7.49
C GLN A 185 -33.10 -20.28 8.88
N LEU A 186 -32.40 -19.76 9.90
CA LEU A 186 -32.60 -20.15 11.30
C LEU A 186 -34.02 -19.82 11.78
N THR A 187 -34.54 -18.63 11.47
CA THR A 187 -35.93 -18.27 11.81
C THR A 187 -36.96 -19.13 11.07
N LYS A 188 -36.66 -19.59 9.85
CA LYS A 188 -37.59 -20.42 9.06
C LYS A 188 -37.61 -21.88 9.54
N GLN A 189 -36.50 -22.43 10.02
CA GLN A 189 -36.45 -23.74 10.69
C GLN A 189 -37.21 -23.73 12.03
N GLN A 190 -37.15 -22.63 12.78
CA GLN A 190 -37.83 -22.52 14.07
C GLN A 190 -39.36 -22.31 13.95
N LYS A 191 -39.85 -21.95 12.76
CA LYS A 191 -41.29 -21.75 12.47
C LYS A 191 -42.00 -22.96 11.85
N GLN A 192 -41.34 -24.11 11.64
CA GLN A 192 -42.05 -25.37 11.37
C GLN A 192 -42.52 -25.94 12.72
N PRO A 193 -43.84 -25.96 13.02
CA PRO A 193 -44.33 -26.65 14.19
C PRO A 193 -44.27 -28.16 13.90
N SER A 194 -43.73 -28.90 14.85
CA SER A 194 -43.92 -30.34 14.99
C SER A 194 -45.41 -30.67 15.11
N SER A 195 -46.13 -30.77 13.99
CA SER A 195 -47.48 -31.34 13.94
C SER A 195 -47.38 -32.86 13.79
N SER A 196 -46.98 -33.55 14.85
CA SER A 196 -47.09 -35.00 14.94
C SER A 196 -47.20 -35.44 16.40
N SER A 197 -48.41 -35.37 16.97
CA SER A 197 -48.91 -36.35 17.96
C SER A 197 -50.26 -35.93 18.57
N SER A 198 -51.36 -36.57 18.15
CA SER A 198 -52.43 -37.04 19.06
C SER A 198 -53.47 -37.92 18.33
N SER A 199 -53.35 -39.22 18.59
CA SER A 199 -54.28 -40.36 18.52
C SER A 199 -55.80 -40.11 18.37
N THR A 200 -56.49 -40.98 17.59
CA THR A 200 -57.45 -42.03 18.10
C THR A 200 -58.56 -42.39 17.09
N HIS A 201 -58.59 -43.69 16.72
CA HIS A 201 -59.74 -44.55 16.36
C HIS A 201 -60.98 -43.97 15.63
N LYS A 202 -61.26 -44.48 14.42
CA LYS A 202 -62.56 -45.11 14.08
C LYS A 202 -62.51 -45.95 12.79
N THR A 203 -62.61 -47.26 13.04
CA THR A 203 -63.22 -48.36 12.27
C THR A 203 -64.08 -48.07 11.03
N LYS A 204 -63.94 -49.00 10.06
CA LYS A 204 -64.95 -49.58 9.14
C LYS A 204 -65.50 -48.68 8.01
N LYS A 205 -65.31 -49.11 6.75
CA LYS A 205 -66.22 -49.99 5.97
C LYS A 205 -66.07 -49.71 4.46
N SER A 206 -65.76 -50.76 3.70
CA SER A 206 -66.17 -51.05 2.30
C SER A 206 -66.69 -49.92 1.40
N ALA A 207 -66.11 -49.77 0.21
CA ALA A 207 -66.81 -50.09 -1.04
C ALA A 207 -65.89 -49.92 -2.26
N SER A 208 -65.70 -51.04 -2.95
CA SER A 208 -65.33 -51.12 -4.37
C SER A 208 -66.25 -50.24 -5.23
N LYS A 209 -65.69 -49.48 -6.17
CA LYS A 209 -66.25 -49.41 -7.53
C LYS A 209 -65.22 -48.91 -8.55
N SER A 210 -64.88 -49.83 -9.44
CA SER A 210 -64.31 -49.56 -10.76
C SER A 210 -65.22 -48.64 -11.58
N LYS A 211 -64.64 -47.75 -12.38
CA LYS A 211 -65.19 -47.42 -13.71
C LYS A 211 -64.18 -46.71 -14.63
N THR A 212 -63.60 -47.52 -15.51
CA THR A 212 -63.32 -47.35 -16.93
C THR A 212 -63.80 -46.06 -17.65
N ARG A 213 -62.89 -45.39 -18.39
CA ARG A 213 -62.99 -44.96 -19.81
C ARG A 213 -61.73 -44.14 -20.14
N GLY A 214 -60.88 -44.53 -21.10
CA GLY A 214 -61.16 -44.51 -22.54
C GLY A 214 -60.75 -43.12 -23.06
N LYS A 215 -59.52 -42.90 -23.55
CA LYS A 215 -58.98 -43.22 -24.89
C LYS A 215 -59.44 -42.18 -25.94
N GLN A 216 -58.44 -41.65 -26.69
CA GLN A 216 -58.53 -41.00 -28.01
C GLN A 216 -59.13 -39.58 -28.01
N ASP A 217 -58.60 -38.58 -28.71
CA ASP A 217 -57.58 -38.47 -29.78
C ASP A 217 -56.72 -37.21 -29.58
#